data_AF-A0A6P7L0I5-F1
#
_entry.id   AF-A0A6P7L0I5-F1
#
_cell.length_a   1.000
_cell.length_b   1.000
_cell.length_c   1.000
_cell.angle_alpha   90.00
_cell.angle_beta   90.00
_cell.angle_gamma   90.00
#
_symmetry.space_group_name_H-M   'P 1'
#
loop_
_entity.id
_entity.type
_entity.pdbx_description
1 polymer ?
#
loop_
_entity_poly.entity_id
_entity_poly.type
_entity_poly.pdbx_seq_one_letter_code
_entity_poly.pdbx_strand_id
1 'polypeptide(L)'
;MTVSYTLEVADVRFAGLSKLLFRWKGSIYKLLYKEFILFCGVYSFFSVFYRFFLSPRQQDLFERIALYCDQFTNTNFIPVSFVLGFYVTLAFNRWWGQYTSFPLPDDLMMVVSGNVHGADERGRLLRRTLMRFANLSSVLILRSISTRVHKRFPTLEHIVEAGFMTTLELKKLESLHSDFNKYWMPLTWFSNLASRAREEGRVRDDIALRLLMDELNKYRGKCSLLFHYDWISIPLVYTQVVTIAVYSFFGFCVIGRQFLNPEKGYKDHKLDMYVPVFTLLQFFFYSGWLKVGELIINPFGEDDDDFETNQLIDRNIQLYII
;
A
#
# COMPACT_ATOMS: atom_id res chain seq x y z
N MET A 1 11.98 -5.78 -3.38
CA MET A 1 12.49 -5.00 -2.21
C MET A 1 12.03 -3.56 -2.28
N THR A 2 11.15 -3.22 -1.33
CA THR A 2 10.74 -1.86 -0.90
C THR A 2 11.95 -0.92 -0.90
N VAL A 3 11.76 0.34 -1.28
CA VAL A 3 12.87 1.29 -1.46
C VAL A 3 13.29 1.87 -0.11
N SER A 4 14.34 1.32 0.48
CA SER A 4 14.99 1.93 1.64
C SER A 4 15.97 3.02 1.22
N TYR A 5 15.86 4.19 1.84
CA TYR A 5 16.80 5.31 1.70
C TYR A 5 17.24 5.90 3.05
N THR A 6 16.93 5.22 4.16
CA THR A 6 17.18 5.71 5.53
C THR A 6 18.64 6.11 5.77
N LEU A 7 19.58 5.29 5.29
CA LEU A 7 21.02 5.55 5.46
C LEU A 7 21.50 6.78 4.65
N GLU A 8 20.85 7.11 3.53
CA GLU A 8 21.23 8.23 2.68
C GLU A 8 20.83 9.59 3.27
N VAL A 9 19.81 9.58 4.14
CA VAL A 9 19.30 10.76 4.85
C VAL A 9 19.59 10.72 6.35
N ALA A 10 20.55 9.88 6.77
CA ALA A 10 20.91 9.76 8.19
C ALA A 10 21.45 11.07 8.77
N ASP A 11 22.19 11.86 7.97
CA ASP A 11 22.73 13.16 8.36
C ASP A 11 22.10 14.30 7.56
N VAL A 12 21.87 15.43 8.22
CA VAL A 12 21.47 16.67 7.56
C VAL A 12 22.69 17.29 6.86
N ARG A 13 22.82 17.06 5.55
CA ARG A 13 23.90 17.59 4.71
C ARG A 13 23.37 18.54 3.64
N PHE A 14 24.23 19.41 3.13
CA PHE A 14 23.91 20.24 1.95
C PHE A 14 23.45 19.33 0.80
N ALA A 15 22.33 19.70 0.17
CA ALA A 15 21.67 18.92 -0.88
C ALA A 15 21.29 17.47 -0.50
N GLY A 16 21.08 17.17 0.79
CA GLY A 16 20.69 15.84 1.27
C GLY A 16 19.44 15.30 0.59
N LEU A 17 18.30 16.01 0.74
CA LEU A 17 17.05 15.63 0.07
C LEU A 17 17.09 15.84 -1.44
N SER A 18 17.85 16.82 -1.93
CA SER A 18 17.99 17.08 -3.36
C SER A 18 18.57 15.88 -4.12
N LYS A 19 19.44 15.07 -3.49
CA LYS A 19 19.95 13.83 -4.08
C LYS A 19 18.85 12.80 -4.37
N LEU A 20 17.79 12.77 -3.56
CA LEU A 20 16.67 11.84 -3.75
C LEU A 20 15.89 12.12 -5.03
N LEU A 21 15.88 13.38 -5.50
CA LEU A 21 15.24 13.77 -6.76
C LEU A 21 15.89 13.13 -8.00
N PHE A 22 17.08 12.54 -7.88
CA PHE A 22 17.74 11.83 -8.97
C PHE A 22 17.48 10.32 -8.98
N ARG A 23 16.65 9.81 -8.04
CA ARG A 23 16.29 8.38 -8.01
C ARG A 23 15.13 8.07 -8.95
N TRP A 24 15.20 6.90 -9.60
CA TRP A 24 14.13 6.41 -10.48
C TRP A 24 13.22 5.37 -9.81
N LYS A 25 13.79 4.41 -9.09
CA LYS A 25 13.01 3.35 -8.45
C LYS A 25 12.19 3.92 -7.29
N GLY A 26 10.89 3.60 -7.22
CA GLY A 26 9.96 4.15 -6.23
C GLY A 26 9.75 5.67 -6.31
N SER A 27 10.16 6.32 -7.40
CA SER A 27 10.11 7.77 -7.49
C SER A 27 8.81 8.30 -8.09
N ILE A 28 8.51 9.56 -7.80
CA ILE A 28 7.41 10.32 -8.39
C ILE A 28 7.45 10.30 -9.93
N TYR A 29 8.64 10.29 -10.53
CA TYR A 29 8.80 10.27 -12.00
C TYR A 29 8.30 8.96 -12.60
N LYS A 30 8.63 7.82 -11.96
CA LYS A 30 8.17 6.50 -12.40
C LYS A 30 6.65 6.35 -12.25
N LEU A 31 6.06 6.99 -11.24
CA LEU A 31 4.61 6.96 -11.00
C LEU A 31 3.82 7.89 -11.93
N LEU A 32 4.40 9.02 -12.37
CA LEU A 32 3.68 10.06 -13.12
C LEU A 32 3.99 10.15 -14.61
N TYR A 33 5.05 9.50 -15.13
CA TYR A 33 5.52 9.80 -16.49
C TYR A 33 4.44 9.63 -17.57
N LYS A 34 3.53 8.65 -17.42
CA LYS A 34 2.44 8.42 -18.38
C LYS A 34 1.44 9.56 -18.37
N GLU A 35 0.94 9.94 -17.20
CA GLU A 35 0.00 11.03 -17.01
C GLU A 35 0.63 12.38 -17.38
N PHE A 36 1.92 12.55 -17.10
CA PHE A 36 2.68 13.75 -17.47
C PHE A 36 2.80 13.88 -18.99
N ILE A 37 3.15 12.80 -19.70
CA ILE A 37 3.21 12.80 -21.17
C ILE A 37 1.83 13.09 -21.76
N LEU A 38 0.77 12.48 -21.20
CA LEU A 38 -0.60 12.75 -21.62
C LEU A 38 -0.98 14.23 -21.43
N PHE A 39 -0.72 14.79 -20.25
CA PHE A 39 -0.99 16.20 -19.96
C PHE A 39 -0.25 17.13 -20.92
N CYS A 40 1.05 16.90 -21.13
CA CYS A 40 1.84 17.64 -22.10
C CYS A 40 1.29 17.52 -23.53
N GLY A 41 0.91 16.31 -23.96
CA GLY A 41 0.34 16.08 -25.28
C GLY A 41 -0.97 16.82 -25.50
N VAL A 42 -1.88 16.77 -24.52
CA VAL A 42 -3.17 17.48 -24.59
C VAL A 42 -2.96 19.00 -24.54
N TYR A 43 -2.07 19.50 -23.68
CA TYR A 43 -1.76 20.93 -23.62
C TYR A 43 -1.16 21.43 -24.94
N SER A 44 -0.19 20.70 -25.50
CA SER A 44 0.43 21.02 -26.79
C SER A 44 -0.58 20.97 -27.93
N PHE A 45 -1.52 20.01 -27.92
CA PHE A 45 -2.62 19.94 -28.88
C PHE A 45 -3.42 21.24 -28.90
N PHE A 46 -3.89 21.72 -27.74
CA PHE A 46 -4.66 22.97 -27.67
C PHE A 46 -3.82 24.19 -28.09
N SER A 47 -2.53 24.24 -27.74
CA SER A 47 -1.66 25.34 -28.14
C SER A 47 -1.47 25.40 -29.66
N VAL A 48 -1.20 24.26 -30.30
CA VAL A 48 -1.06 24.14 -31.75
C VAL A 48 -2.39 24.45 -32.44
N PHE A 49 -3.50 23.94 -31.91
CA PHE A 49 -4.83 24.20 -32.44
C PHE A 49 -5.18 25.69 -32.43
N TYR A 50 -4.95 26.38 -31.30
CA TYR A 50 -5.16 27.83 -31.16
C TYR A 50 -4.32 28.65 -32.15
N ARG A 51 -3.03 28.31 -32.30
CA ARG A 51 -2.07 29.10 -33.10
C ARG A 51 -2.23 28.91 -34.61
N PHE A 52 -2.50 27.68 -35.06
CA PHE A 52 -2.39 27.33 -36.49
C PHE A 52 -3.73 27.02 -37.16
N PHE A 53 -4.76 26.62 -36.40
CA PHE A 53 -6.02 26.14 -36.99
C PHE A 53 -7.20 27.06 -36.74
N LEU A 54 -7.21 27.83 -35.64
CA LEU A 54 -8.31 28.73 -35.34
C LEU A 54 -8.25 30.02 -36.17
N SER A 55 -9.38 30.40 -36.75
CA SER A 55 -9.57 31.73 -37.35
C SER A 55 -9.55 32.84 -36.29
N PRO A 56 -9.33 34.12 -36.65
CA PRO A 56 -9.28 35.22 -35.69
C PRO A 56 -10.53 35.31 -34.78
N ARG A 57 -11.73 35.07 -35.33
CA ARG A 57 -12.98 35.04 -34.55
C ARG A 57 -13.04 33.88 -33.56
N GLN A 58 -12.49 32.73 -33.93
CA GLN A 58 -12.43 31.55 -33.05
C GLN A 58 -11.35 31.69 -31.98
N GLN A 59 -10.23 32.35 -32.30
CA GLN A 59 -9.20 32.69 -31.32
C GLN A 59 -9.74 33.61 -30.22
N ASP A 60 -10.52 34.63 -30.58
CA ASP A 60 -11.22 35.49 -29.59
C ASP A 60 -12.13 34.67 -28.67
N LEU A 61 -12.87 33.70 -29.21
CA LEU A 61 -13.73 32.83 -28.41
C LEU A 61 -12.91 31.92 -27.49
N PHE A 62 -11.84 31.32 -28.01
CA PHE A 62 -10.93 30.47 -27.25
C PHE A 62 -10.29 31.23 -26.08
N GLU A 63 -9.82 32.45 -26.32
CA GLU A 63 -9.23 33.32 -25.29
C GLU A 63 -10.23 33.63 -24.17
N ARG A 64 -11.51 33.91 -24.51
CA ARG A 64 -12.56 34.10 -23.50
C ARG A 64 -12.79 32.84 -22.67
N ILE A 65 -12.79 31.66 -23.30
CA ILE A 65 -12.92 30.38 -22.61
C ILE A 65 -11.70 30.12 -21.70
N ALA A 66 -10.48 30.38 -22.19
CA ALA A 66 -9.27 30.25 -21.40
C ALA A 66 -9.28 31.14 -20.17
N LEU A 67 -9.63 32.43 -20.32
CA LEU A 67 -9.77 33.35 -19.21
C LEU A 67 -10.85 32.91 -18.20
N TYR A 68 -11.96 32.33 -18.68
CA TYR A 68 -12.99 31.76 -17.82
C TYR A 68 -12.49 30.53 -17.04
N CYS A 69 -11.80 29.59 -17.70
CA CYS A 69 -11.21 28.43 -17.03
C CYS A 69 -10.12 28.83 -16.02
N ASP A 70 -9.31 29.86 -16.35
CA ASP A 70 -8.24 30.34 -15.48
C ASP A 70 -8.78 30.89 -14.16
N GLN A 71 -9.97 31.51 -14.15
CA GLN A 71 -10.65 31.94 -12.93
C GLN A 71 -10.81 30.79 -11.93
N PHE A 72 -11.23 29.60 -12.37
CA PHE A 72 -11.39 28.43 -11.48
C PHE A 72 -10.05 27.90 -10.95
N THR A 73 -8.95 28.12 -11.67
CA THR A 73 -7.62 27.66 -11.26
C THR A 73 -6.91 28.65 -10.32
N ASN A 74 -7.16 29.95 -10.47
CA ASN A 74 -6.47 31.01 -9.71
C ASN A 74 -7.23 31.49 -8.46
N THR A 75 -8.54 31.29 -8.38
CA THR A 75 -9.35 31.79 -7.24
C THR A 75 -9.49 30.82 -6.07
N ASN A 76 -8.67 29.76 -5.98
CA ASN A 76 -8.79 28.69 -4.99
C ASN A 76 -10.21 28.06 -4.92
N PHE A 77 -10.96 28.11 -6.02
CA PHE A 77 -12.36 27.65 -6.06
C PHE A 77 -12.49 26.17 -5.71
N ILE A 78 -11.48 25.37 -6.10
CA ILE A 78 -11.32 23.98 -5.67
C ILE A 78 -10.18 23.94 -4.65
N PRO A 79 -10.43 23.70 -3.36
CA PRO A 79 -9.38 23.61 -2.34
C PRO A 79 -8.69 22.24 -2.42
N VAL A 80 -8.04 21.94 -3.55
CA VAL A 80 -7.39 20.65 -3.85
C VAL A 80 -6.42 20.27 -2.74
N SER A 81 -5.58 21.20 -2.28
CA SER A 81 -4.61 20.96 -1.21
C SER A 81 -5.25 20.46 0.09
N PHE A 82 -6.43 20.97 0.44
CA PHE A 82 -7.14 20.58 1.66
C PHE A 82 -7.65 19.14 1.52
N VAL A 83 -8.45 18.87 0.49
CA VAL A 83 -9.07 17.56 0.25
C VAL A 83 -8.00 16.47 0.08
N LEU A 84 -6.93 16.78 -0.66
CA LEU A 84 -5.80 15.87 -0.87
C LEU A 84 -5.04 15.62 0.43
N GLY A 85 -4.80 16.66 1.23
CA GLY A 85 -4.12 16.55 2.52
C GLY A 85 -4.82 15.61 3.51
N PHE A 86 -6.13 15.75 3.69
CA PHE A 86 -6.90 14.85 4.56
C PHE A 86 -6.93 13.42 4.03
N TYR A 87 -7.13 13.25 2.72
CA TYR A 87 -7.17 11.93 2.10
C TYR A 87 -5.85 11.19 2.24
N VAL A 88 -4.73 11.84 1.88
CA VAL A 88 -3.39 11.22 1.94
C VAL A 88 -2.99 10.94 3.39
N THR A 89 -3.34 11.81 4.33
CA THR A 89 -3.10 11.55 5.76
C THR A 89 -3.86 10.32 6.26
N LEU A 90 -5.15 10.20 5.89
CA LEU A 90 -5.94 9.01 6.21
C LEU A 90 -5.34 7.74 5.61
N ALA A 91 -4.95 7.79 4.33
CA ALA A 91 -4.31 6.68 3.64
C ALA A 91 -2.98 6.28 4.29
N PHE A 92 -2.15 7.25 4.67
CA PHE A 92 -0.90 7.02 5.38
C PHE A 92 -1.10 6.37 6.75
N ASN A 93 -2.07 6.83 7.54
CA ASN A 93 -2.38 6.23 8.83
C ASN A 93 -2.81 4.76 8.69
N ARG A 94 -3.59 4.44 7.66
CA ARG A 94 -3.95 3.04 7.34
C ARG A 94 -2.76 2.23 6.86
N TRP A 95 -1.91 2.80 6.01
CA TRP A 95 -0.69 2.16 5.54
C TRP A 95 0.23 1.76 6.71
N TRP A 96 0.48 2.69 7.63
CA TRP A 96 1.30 2.41 8.82
C TRP A 96 0.62 1.44 9.79
N GLY A 97 -0.70 1.56 9.95
CA GLY A 97 -1.51 0.60 10.70
C GLY A 97 -1.39 -0.82 10.16
N GLN A 98 -1.41 -0.99 8.83
CA GLN A 98 -1.21 -2.28 8.17
C GLN A 98 0.21 -2.81 8.41
N TYR A 99 1.25 -1.98 8.25
CA TYR A 99 2.64 -2.39 8.53
C TYR A 99 2.83 -2.88 9.97
N THR A 100 2.34 -2.13 10.94
CA THR A 100 2.43 -2.50 12.37
C THR A 100 1.52 -3.67 12.76
N SER A 101 0.68 -4.14 11.83
CA SER A 101 -0.21 -5.28 12.01
C SER A 101 0.35 -6.58 11.44
N PHE A 102 1.57 -6.60 10.91
CA PHE A 102 2.21 -7.84 10.48
C PHE A 102 2.29 -8.84 11.64
N PRO A 103 1.78 -10.07 11.47
CA PRO A 103 1.86 -11.10 12.50
C PRO A 103 3.28 -11.70 12.51
N LEU A 104 4.12 -11.17 13.41
CA LEU A 104 5.48 -11.66 13.65
C LEU A 104 5.46 -12.76 14.72
N PRO A 105 6.13 -13.91 14.50
CA PRO A 105 6.05 -15.06 15.41
C PRO A 105 6.97 -14.95 16.63
N ASP A 106 7.81 -13.91 16.72
CA ASP A 106 8.91 -13.78 17.69
C ASP A 106 8.50 -13.96 19.15
N ASP A 107 7.51 -13.20 19.61
CA ASP A 107 7.03 -13.26 21.00
C ASP A 107 6.44 -14.65 21.30
N LEU A 108 5.63 -15.18 20.37
CA LEU A 108 5.04 -16.50 20.49
C LEU A 108 6.11 -17.60 20.50
N MET A 109 7.15 -17.47 19.68
CA MET A 109 8.28 -18.39 19.60
C MET A 109 9.04 -18.44 20.93
N MET A 110 9.32 -17.27 21.53
CA MET A 110 9.98 -17.20 22.84
C MET A 110 9.17 -17.94 23.91
N VAL A 111 7.85 -17.74 23.94
CA VAL A 111 6.98 -18.41 24.90
C VAL A 111 6.89 -19.91 24.63
N VAL A 112 6.74 -20.35 23.38
CA VAL A 112 6.73 -21.78 23.02
C VAL A 112 8.04 -22.46 23.39
N SER A 113 9.17 -21.83 23.10
CA SER A 113 10.49 -22.38 23.42
C SER A 113 10.72 -22.48 24.93
N GLY A 114 10.25 -21.50 25.71
CA GLY A 114 10.43 -21.49 27.16
C GLY A 114 9.50 -22.43 27.93
N ASN A 115 8.28 -22.66 27.42
CA ASN A 115 7.20 -23.29 28.18
C ASN A 115 6.74 -24.66 27.68
N VAL A 116 7.22 -25.10 26.51
CA VAL A 116 6.89 -26.44 25.95
C VAL A 116 8.12 -27.35 26.01
N HIS A 117 8.14 -28.23 27.01
CA HIS A 117 9.31 -29.03 27.37
C HIS A 117 9.36 -30.40 26.68
N GLY A 118 10.55 -31.01 26.74
CA GLY A 118 10.86 -32.31 26.13
C GLY A 118 11.99 -32.20 25.13
N ALA A 119 13.10 -32.88 25.44
CA ALA A 119 14.26 -33.03 24.55
C ALA A 119 14.12 -34.25 23.61
N ASP A 120 13.12 -35.08 23.87
CA ASP A 120 12.72 -36.20 23.03
C ASP A 120 12.02 -35.73 21.75
N GLU A 121 11.85 -36.66 20.81
CA GLU A 121 11.24 -36.39 19.51
C GLU A 121 9.84 -35.77 19.63
N ARG A 122 9.03 -36.23 20.60
CA ARG A 122 7.70 -35.69 20.86
C ARG A 122 7.75 -34.22 21.26
N GLY A 123 8.62 -33.85 22.19
CA GLY A 123 8.79 -32.45 22.61
C GLY A 123 9.23 -31.55 21.47
N ARG A 124 10.18 -32.01 20.65
CA ARG A 124 10.61 -31.32 19.42
C ARG A 124 9.45 -31.14 18.43
N LEU A 125 8.67 -32.19 18.19
CA LEU A 125 7.54 -32.15 17.26
C LEU A 125 6.43 -31.20 17.74
N LEU A 126 6.16 -31.16 19.04
CA LEU A 126 5.18 -30.24 19.63
C LEU A 126 5.55 -28.77 19.38
N ARG A 127 6.78 -28.37 19.72
CA ARG A 127 7.26 -26.99 19.49
C ARG A 127 7.19 -26.59 18.02
N ARG A 128 7.68 -27.46 17.13
CA ARG A 128 7.65 -27.21 15.67
C ARG A 128 6.23 -27.10 15.13
N THR A 129 5.32 -27.96 15.60
CA THR A 129 3.92 -27.96 15.12
C THR A 129 3.15 -26.74 15.60
N LEU A 130 3.35 -26.31 16.86
CA LEU A 130 2.78 -25.07 17.38
C LEU A 130 3.21 -23.87 16.53
N MET A 131 4.51 -23.69 16.31
CA MET A 131 5.00 -22.57 15.49
C MET A 131 4.57 -22.67 14.03
N ARG A 132 4.52 -23.87 13.46
CA ARG A 132 4.00 -24.07 12.11
C ARG A 132 2.53 -23.67 11.99
N PHE A 133 1.70 -23.92 12.99
CA PHE A 133 0.30 -23.46 12.98
C PHE A 133 0.18 -21.92 12.99
N ALA A 134 0.98 -21.22 13.78
CA ALA A 134 1.02 -19.77 13.76
C ALA A 134 1.46 -19.23 12.38
N ASN A 135 2.50 -19.81 11.80
CA ASN A 135 3.00 -19.43 10.47
C ASN A 135 2.03 -19.81 9.34
N LEU A 136 1.33 -20.93 9.46
CA LEU A 136 0.30 -21.31 8.52
C LEU A 136 -0.84 -20.28 8.51
N SER A 137 -1.25 -19.79 9.68
CA SER A 137 -2.23 -18.71 9.79
C SER A 137 -1.77 -17.42 9.12
N SER A 138 -0.51 -17.02 9.29
CA SER A 138 0.00 -15.79 8.66
C SER A 138 0.11 -15.93 7.14
N VAL A 139 0.55 -17.08 6.64
CA VAL A 139 0.58 -17.35 5.19
C VAL A 139 -0.82 -17.34 4.59
N LEU A 140 -1.81 -17.94 5.25
CA LEU A 140 -3.19 -17.95 4.76
C LEU A 140 -3.78 -16.53 4.67
N ILE A 141 -3.56 -15.67 5.67
CA ILE A 141 -4.05 -14.28 5.59
C ILE A 141 -3.26 -13.46 4.56
N LEU A 142 -1.94 -13.58 4.54
CA LEU A 142 -1.08 -12.85 3.59
C LEU A 142 -1.38 -13.23 2.14
N ARG A 143 -1.67 -14.50 1.87
CA ARG A 143 -2.11 -14.99 0.56
C ARG A 143 -3.43 -14.38 0.12
N SER A 144 -4.31 -14.05 1.05
CA SER A 144 -5.62 -13.47 0.73
C SER A 144 -5.56 -11.98 0.44
N ILE A 145 -4.63 -11.26 1.07
CA ILE A 145 -4.54 -9.80 0.95
C ILE A 145 -3.41 -9.32 0.03
N SER A 146 -2.36 -10.14 -0.18
CA SER A 146 -1.19 -9.77 -0.98
C SER A 146 -1.14 -10.51 -2.31
N THR A 147 -1.09 -9.75 -3.39
CA THR A 147 -0.98 -10.28 -4.76
C THR A 147 0.33 -11.05 -4.96
N ARG A 148 1.45 -10.57 -4.40
CA ARG A 148 2.75 -11.25 -4.41
C ARG A 148 2.73 -12.62 -3.74
N VAL A 149 2.03 -12.73 -2.61
CA VAL A 149 1.91 -13.99 -1.87
C VAL A 149 0.90 -14.92 -2.56
N HIS A 150 -0.19 -14.37 -3.09
CA HIS A 150 -1.16 -15.12 -3.88
C HIS A 150 -0.51 -15.76 -5.12
N LYS A 151 0.32 -15.02 -5.86
CA LYS A 151 1.08 -15.56 -7.00
C LYS A 151 2.09 -16.63 -6.59
N ARG A 152 2.70 -16.51 -5.40
CA ARG A 152 3.60 -17.53 -4.86
C ARG A 152 2.86 -18.80 -4.42
N PHE A 153 1.66 -18.66 -3.87
CA PHE A 153 0.84 -19.77 -3.40
C PHE A 153 -0.57 -19.74 -4.05
N PRO A 154 -0.73 -20.04 -5.35
CA PRO A 154 -2.01 -19.89 -6.07
C PRO A 154 -3.11 -20.87 -5.65
N THR A 155 -2.76 -21.95 -4.96
CA THR A 155 -3.72 -22.90 -4.37
C THR A 155 -3.28 -23.34 -2.98
N LEU A 156 -4.14 -24.06 -2.24
CA LEU A 156 -3.78 -24.60 -0.93
C LEU A 156 -2.75 -25.74 -1.04
N GLU A 157 -2.73 -26.45 -2.16
CA GLU A 157 -1.71 -27.48 -2.47
C GLU A 157 -0.31 -26.87 -2.49
N HIS A 158 -0.13 -25.67 -3.04
CA HIS A 158 1.16 -24.97 -3.00
C HIS A 158 1.63 -24.67 -1.57
N ILE A 159 0.69 -24.44 -0.64
CA ILE A 159 1.00 -24.24 0.79
C ILE A 159 1.44 -25.57 1.43
N VAL A 160 0.84 -26.69 0.99
CA VAL A 160 1.23 -28.04 1.42
C VAL A 160 2.61 -28.40 0.90
N GLU A 161 2.87 -28.19 -0.39
CA GLU A 161 4.16 -28.43 -1.04
C GLU A 161 5.28 -27.59 -0.42
N ALA A 162 4.98 -26.34 -0.04
CA ALA A 162 5.90 -25.47 0.67
C ALA A 162 6.12 -25.86 2.15
N GLY A 163 5.44 -26.88 2.66
CA GLY A 163 5.66 -27.45 4.00
C GLY A 163 5.00 -26.70 5.15
N PHE A 164 4.13 -25.72 4.88
CA PHE A 164 3.37 -25.03 5.94
C PHE A 164 2.19 -25.86 6.45
N MET A 165 1.63 -26.71 5.60
CA MET A 165 0.46 -27.53 5.89
C MET A 165 0.73 -28.98 5.48
N THR A 166 0.23 -29.95 6.24
CA THR A 166 0.27 -31.36 5.82
C THR A 166 -0.96 -31.70 4.97
N THR A 167 -0.91 -32.78 4.19
CA THR A 167 -2.06 -33.27 3.41
C THR A 167 -3.27 -33.63 4.28
N LEU A 168 -3.04 -34.12 5.50
CA LEU A 168 -4.11 -34.42 6.47
C LEU A 168 -4.77 -33.15 7.01
N GLU A 169 -3.98 -32.11 7.27
CA GLU A 169 -4.49 -30.81 7.71
C GLU A 169 -5.26 -30.10 6.61
N LEU A 170 -4.85 -30.23 5.35
CA LEU A 170 -5.60 -29.73 4.20
C LEU A 170 -6.99 -30.35 4.15
N LYS A 171 -7.09 -31.69 4.20
CA LYS A 171 -8.37 -32.40 4.25
C LYS A 171 -9.25 -31.91 5.41
N LYS A 172 -8.64 -31.68 6.58
CA LYS A 172 -9.35 -31.15 7.75
C LYS A 172 -9.85 -29.71 7.51
N LEU A 173 -9.03 -28.85 6.91
CA LEU A 173 -9.40 -27.47 6.57
C LEU A 173 -10.52 -27.39 5.53
N GLU A 174 -10.53 -28.31 4.56
CA GLU A 174 -11.53 -28.40 3.50
C GLU A 174 -12.86 -28.97 4.02
N SER A 175 -12.81 -29.94 4.94
CA SER A 175 -14.01 -30.53 5.56
C SER A 175 -14.87 -29.52 6.33
N LEU A 176 -14.29 -28.37 6.70
CA LEU A 176 -14.99 -27.31 7.40
C LEU A 176 -15.73 -26.41 6.41
N HIS A 177 -17.06 -26.44 6.47
CA HIS A 177 -17.90 -25.53 5.69
C HIS A 177 -17.85 -24.12 6.28
N SER A 178 -17.36 -23.15 5.50
CA SER A 178 -17.36 -21.72 5.85
C SER A 178 -17.23 -20.89 4.59
N ASP A 179 -18.10 -19.90 4.45
CA ASP A 179 -18.06 -18.91 3.36
C ASP A 179 -16.94 -17.86 3.57
N PHE A 180 -16.33 -17.84 4.76
CA PHE A 180 -15.31 -16.88 5.13
C PHE A 180 -13.91 -17.48 5.05
N ASN A 181 -12.91 -16.59 4.97
CA ASN A 181 -11.51 -16.98 5.00
C ASN A 181 -11.18 -17.78 6.29
N LYS A 182 -10.57 -18.95 6.12
CA LYS A 182 -10.26 -19.91 7.19
C LYS A 182 -8.88 -19.70 7.81
N TYR A 183 -8.25 -18.53 7.65
CA TYR A 183 -6.93 -18.21 8.21
C TYR A 183 -6.84 -18.43 9.73
N TRP A 184 -7.97 -18.34 10.46
CA TRP A 184 -8.05 -18.50 11.90
C TRP A 184 -7.96 -19.97 12.36
N MET A 185 -8.22 -20.94 11.48
CA MET A 185 -8.31 -22.35 11.83
C MET A 185 -7.00 -22.95 12.39
N PRO A 186 -5.81 -22.68 11.80
CA PRO A 186 -4.55 -23.10 12.40
C PRO A 186 -4.33 -22.57 13.82
N LEU A 187 -4.81 -21.36 14.15
CA LEU A 187 -4.69 -20.80 15.50
C LEU A 187 -5.59 -21.56 16.48
N THR A 188 -6.76 -22.02 16.06
CA THR A 188 -7.58 -22.94 16.87
C THR A 188 -6.89 -24.29 17.07
N TRP A 189 -6.21 -24.81 16.06
CA TRP A 189 -5.39 -26.03 16.20
C TRP A 189 -4.22 -25.84 17.16
N PHE A 190 -3.58 -24.66 17.14
CA PHE A 190 -2.57 -24.27 18.13
C PHE A 190 -3.13 -24.35 19.54
N SER A 191 -4.26 -23.70 19.82
CA SER A 191 -4.85 -23.69 21.16
C SER A 191 -5.16 -25.10 21.66
N ASN A 192 -5.75 -25.94 20.81
CA ASN A 192 -6.06 -27.33 21.16
C ASN A 192 -4.79 -28.15 21.41
N LEU A 193 -3.73 -27.96 20.60
CA LEU A 193 -2.47 -28.66 20.78
C LEU A 193 -1.75 -28.23 22.06
N ALA A 194 -1.79 -26.94 22.39
CA ALA A 194 -1.23 -26.42 23.64
C ALA A 194 -1.99 -26.95 24.87
N SER A 195 -3.33 -27.07 24.81
CA SER A 195 -4.12 -27.72 25.87
C SER A 195 -3.73 -29.19 26.06
N ARG A 196 -3.58 -29.93 24.96
CA ARG A 196 -3.11 -31.33 25.03
C ARG A 196 -1.69 -31.45 25.57
N ALA A 197 -0.80 -30.53 25.19
CA ALA A 197 0.55 -30.49 25.73
C ALA A 197 0.56 -30.24 27.25
N ARG A 198 -0.42 -29.50 27.78
CA ARG A 198 -0.62 -29.33 29.22
C ARG A 198 -1.11 -30.61 29.91
N GLU A 199 -2.05 -31.33 29.31
CA GLU A 199 -2.52 -32.64 29.78
C GLU A 199 -1.39 -33.69 29.78
N GLU A 200 -0.53 -33.67 28.75
CA GLU A 200 0.64 -34.53 28.60
C GLU A 200 1.81 -34.12 29.53
N GLY A 201 1.66 -33.07 30.36
CA GLY A 201 2.70 -32.56 31.26
C GLY A 201 3.89 -31.89 30.55
N ARG A 202 3.76 -31.59 29.26
CA ARG A 202 4.78 -30.89 28.45
C ARG A 202 4.78 -29.39 28.68
N VAL A 203 3.61 -28.83 29.00
CA VAL A 203 3.46 -27.51 29.63
C VAL A 203 3.23 -27.76 31.12
N ARG A 204 4.05 -27.16 32.00
CA ARG A 204 4.14 -27.56 33.42
C ARG A 204 2.96 -27.12 34.27
N ASP A 205 2.44 -25.93 34.01
CA ASP A 205 1.43 -25.31 34.84
C ASP A 205 0.47 -24.46 33.99
N ASP A 206 -0.62 -24.03 34.63
CA ASP A 206 -1.70 -23.30 33.97
C ASP A 206 -1.31 -21.84 33.66
N ILE A 207 -0.29 -21.31 34.36
CA ILE A 207 0.24 -19.96 34.13
C ILE A 207 1.02 -19.96 32.81
N ALA A 208 1.84 -20.98 32.57
CA ALA A 208 2.55 -21.20 31.32
C ALA A 208 1.59 -21.42 30.14
N LEU A 209 0.50 -22.18 30.35
CA LEU A 209 -0.55 -22.34 29.33
C LEU A 209 -1.25 -21.01 29.03
N ARG A 210 -1.59 -20.23 30.07
CA ARG A 210 -2.19 -18.91 29.88
C ARG A 210 -1.28 -17.98 29.09
N LEU A 211 0.02 -17.94 29.39
CA LEU A 211 0.99 -17.12 28.67
C LEU A 211 1.03 -17.48 27.17
N LEU A 212 1.00 -18.78 26.84
CA LEU A 212 0.89 -19.25 25.44
C LEU A 212 -0.37 -18.73 24.75
N MET A 213 -1.52 -18.78 25.44
CA MET A 213 -2.80 -18.31 24.88
C MET A 213 -2.85 -16.79 24.73
N ASP A 214 -2.28 -16.04 25.68
CA ASP A 214 -2.23 -14.59 25.63
C ASP A 214 -1.40 -14.10 24.44
N GLU A 215 -0.21 -14.68 24.21
CA GLU A 215 0.61 -14.35 23.03
C GLU A 215 -0.04 -14.80 21.72
N LEU A 216 -0.67 -15.98 21.69
CA LEU A 216 -1.41 -16.44 20.53
C LEU A 216 -2.56 -15.48 20.18
N ASN A 217 -3.28 -14.97 21.18
CA ASN A 217 -4.38 -14.04 20.96
C ASN A 217 -3.91 -12.68 20.44
N LYS A 218 -2.75 -12.18 20.88
CA LYS A 218 -2.11 -10.99 20.29
C LYS A 218 -1.76 -11.22 18.83
N TYR A 219 -1.14 -12.36 18.51
CA TYR A 219 -0.81 -12.75 17.14
C TYR A 219 -2.07 -12.89 16.25
N ARG A 220 -3.13 -13.52 16.77
CA ARG A 220 -4.44 -13.60 16.11
C ARG A 220 -5.02 -12.21 15.85
N GLY A 221 -4.92 -11.31 16.83
CA GLY A 221 -5.38 -9.92 16.71
C GLY A 221 -4.72 -9.20 15.54
N LYS A 222 -3.41 -9.40 15.35
CA LYS A 222 -2.65 -8.88 14.21
C LYS A 222 -3.15 -9.44 12.86
N CYS A 223 -3.36 -10.76 12.77
CA CYS A 223 -3.96 -11.38 11.57
C CYS A 223 -5.35 -10.82 11.27
N SER A 224 -6.19 -10.65 12.29
CA SER A 224 -7.55 -10.10 12.16
C SER A 224 -7.53 -8.65 11.70
N LEU A 225 -6.59 -7.85 12.20
CA LEU A 225 -6.48 -6.44 11.82
C LEU A 225 -6.08 -6.29 10.36
N LEU A 226 -5.18 -7.14 9.85
CA LEU A 226 -4.88 -7.21 8.41
C LEU A 226 -6.12 -7.55 7.57
N PHE A 227 -6.90 -8.54 8.00
CA PHE A 227 -8.17 -8.88 7.34
C PHE A 227 -9.15 -7.71 7.32
N HIS A 228 -9.26 -6.96 8.42
CA HIS A 228 -10.16 -5.80 8.48
C HIS A 228 -9.70 -4.64 7.60
N TYR A 229 -8.39 -4.40 7.46
CA TYR A 229 -7.88 -3.38 6.54
C TYR A 229 -8.18 -3.71 5.07
N ASP A 230 -8.04 -4.98 4.70
CA ASP A 230 -8.36 -5.48 3.35
C ASP A 230 -9.88 -5.42 3.08
N TRP A 231 -10.69 -5.94 4.00
CA TRP A 231 -12.14 -5.94 3.85
C TRP A 231 -12.73 -4.53 3.84
N ILE A 232 -12.29 -3.65 4.76
CA ILE A 232 -12.81 -2.30 4.90
C ILE A 232 -11.79 -1.29 4.37
N SER A 233 -11.90 -1.01 3.07
CA SER A 233 -11.15 0.03 2.37
C SER A 233 -11.60 1.45 2.75
N ILE A 234 -10.83 2.47 2.35
CA ILE A 234 -11.31 3.86 2.38
C ILE A 234 -12.59 3.95 1.53
N PRO A 235 -13.67 4.60 1.99
CA PRO A 235 -14.92 4.68 1.25
C PRO A 235 -14.69 5.16 -0.19
N LEU A 236 -15.23 4.41 -1.15
CA LEU A 236 -15.04 4.67 -2.59
C LEU A 236 -15.39 6.11 -2.96
N VAL A 237 -16.50 6.64 -2.41
CA VAL A 237 -16.95 8.02 -2.64
C VAL A 237 -15.88 9.04 -2.25
N TYR A 238 -15.09 8.78 -1.21
CA TYR A 238 -14.04 9.71 -0.79
C TYR A 238 -12.89 9.71 -1.80
N THR A 239 -12.43 8.52 -2.22
CA THR A 239 -11.43 8.38 -3.29
C THR A 239 -11.91 9.06 -4.58
N GLN A 240 -13.18 8.90 -4.95
CA GLN A 240 -13.77 9.55 -6.12
C GLN A 240 -13.76 11.07 -6.01
N VAL A 241 -14.20 11.63 -4.88
CA VAL A 241 -14.22 13.10 -4.66
C VAL A 241 -12.83 13.71 -4.80
N VAL A 242 -11.81 13.08 -4.22
CA VAL A 242 -10.42 13.55 -4.29
C VAL A 242 -9.91 13.49 -5.74
N THR A 243 -10.19 12.39 -6.43
CA THR A 243 -9.80 12.21 -7.84
C THR A 243 -10.46 13.25 -8.74
N ILE A 244 -11.77 13.48 -8.58
CA ILE A 244 -12.50 14.51 -9.33
C ILE A 244 -11.92 15.89 -9.06
N ALA A 245 -11.63 16.23 -7.80
CA ALA A 245 -11.06 17.52 -7.46
C ALA A 245 -9.72 17.79 -8.18
N VAL A 246 -8.80 16.82 -8.17
CA VAL A 246 -7.49 16.93 -8.85
C VAL A 246 -7.65 16.94 -10.38
N TYR A 247 -8.48 16.05 -10.94
CA TYR A 247 -8.63 15.92 -12.39
C TYR A 247 -9.40 17.09 -12.99
N SER A 248 -10.43 17.60 -12.32
CA SER A 248 -11.13 18.81 -12.76
C SER A 248 -10.22 20.03 -12.70
N PHE A 249 -9.39 20.17 -11.65
CA PHE A 249 -8.40 21.24 -11.58
C PHE A 249 -7.47 21.23 -12.81
N PHE A 250 -6.88 20.07 -13.14
CA PHE A 250 -6.02 19.98 -14.33
C PHE A 250 -6.78 20.07 -15.65
N GLY A 251 -8.03 19.61 -15.71
CA GLY A 251 -8.92 19.81 -16.86
C GLY A 251 -9.11 21.30 -17.17
N PHE A 252 -9.30 22.13 -16.14
CA PHE A 252 -9.34 23.58 -16.32
C PHE A 252 -7.97 24.17 -16.64
N CYS A 253 -6.87 23.69 -16.02
CA CYS A 253 -5.52 24.19 -16.31
C CYS A 253 -5.09 23.97 -17.77
N VAL A 254 -5.49 22.85 -18.40
CA VAL A 254 -5.14 22.55 -19.81
C VAL A 254 -5.57 23.67 -20.75
N ILE A 255 -6.72 24.30 -20.49
CA ILE A 255 -7.27 25.38 -21.31
C ILE A 255 -6.92 26.75 -20.71
N GLY A 256 -7.12 26.92 -19.41
CA GLY A 256 -6.95 28.20 -18.73
C GLY A 256 -5.51 28.70 -18.65
N ARG A 257 -4.52 27.80 -18.67
CA ARG A 257 -3.10 28.16 -18.63
C ARG A 257 -2.44 28.17 -20.01
N GLN A 258 -3.22 28.26 -21.08
CA GLN A 258 -2.70 28.44 -22.43
C GLN A 258 -2.11 29.83 -22.60
N PHE A 259 -0.97 29.94 -23.29
CA PHE A 259 -0.41 31.24 -23.65
C PHE A 259 -1.25 31.87 -24.76
N LEU A 260 -1.89 32.99 -24.44
CA LEU A 260 -2.73 33.77 -25.35
C LEU A 260 -1.90 34.83 -26.08
N ASN A 261 -2.48 35.45 -27.13
CA ASN A 261 -1.83 36.52 -27.89
C ASN A 261 -1.44 37.72 -26.97
N PRO A 262 -0.15 38.00 -26.76
CA PRO A 262 0.31 39.11 -25.91
C PRO A 262 -0.11 40.50 -26.41
N GLU A 263 -0.30 40.67 -27.72
CA GLU A 263 -0.67 41.96 -28.33
C GLU A 263 -2.07 42.44 -27.89
N LYS A 264 -2.94 41.51 -27.48
CA LYS A 264 -4.28 41.83 -26.97
C LYS A 264 -4.27 42.39 -25.55
N GLY A 265 -3.14 42.35 -24.85
CA GLY A 265 -2.95 43.03 -23.57
C GLY A 265 -3.80 42.48 -22.43
N TYR A 266 -4.20 41.20 -22.46
CA TYR A 266 -4.93 40.57 -21.37
C TYR A 266 -4.14 40.62 -20.05
N LYS A 267 -4.84 40.85 -18.94
CA LYS A 267 -4.24 40.87 -17.61
C LYS A 267 -3.59 39.49 -17.33
N ASP A 268 -2.36 39.51 -16.81
CA ASP A 268 -1.56 38.33 -16.47
C ASP A 268 -1.16 37.41 -17.65
N HIS A 269 -1.43 37.80 -18.89
CA HIS A 269 -1.10 37.06 -20.13
C HIS A 269 -0.23 37.90 -21.09
N LYS A 270 0.84 38.50 -20.57
CA LYS A 270 1.73 39.40 -21.32
C LYS A 270 2.95 38.72 -21.95
N LEU A 271 3.18 37.46 -21.62
CA LEU A 271 4.37 36.71 -22.01
C LEU A 271 3.94 35.37 -22.59
N ASP A 272 4.58 34.96 -23.68
CA ASP A 272 4.38 33.64 -24.29
C ASP A 272 5.69 32.85 -24.21
N MET A 273 5.73 31.85 -23.32
CA MET A 273 6.90 30.98 -23.14
C MET A 273 6.77 29.65 -23.89
N TYR A 274 5.65 29.40 -24.59
CA TYR A 274 5.25 28.13 -25.22
C TYR A 274 5.10 26.93 -24.26
N VAL A 275 5.98 26.78 -23.29
CA VAL A 275 6.00 25.71 -22.29
C VAL A 275 5.56 26.27 -20.93
N PRO A 276 4.49 25.74 -20.33
CA PRO A 276 3.94 26.27 -19.09
C PRO A 276 4.69 25.69 -17.88
N VAL A 277 5.96 26.06 -17.70
CA VAL A 277 6.88 25.48 -16.69
C VAL A 277 6.25 25.39 -15.30
N PHE A 278 5.62 26.46 -14.82
CA PHE A 278 4.99 26.48 -13.50
C PHE A 278 3.73 25.61 -13.40
N THR A 279 2.95 25.49 -14.48
CA THR A 279 1.81 24.55 -14.51
C THR A 279 2.31 23.11 -14.51
N LEU A 280 3.42 22.81 -15.20
CA LEU A 280 4.05 21.49 -15.15
C LEU A 280 4.58 21.16 -13.75
N LEU A 281 5.18 22.13 -13.05
CA LEU A 281 5.56 21.97 -11.64
C LEU A 281 4.34 21.74 -10.74
N GLN A 282 3.25 22.51 -10.91
CA GLN A 282 2.00 22.27 -10.20
C GLN A 282 1.42 20.87 -10.47
N PHE A 283 1.54 20.38 -11.71
CA PHE A 283 1.19 19.01 -12.06
C PHE A 283 1.99 17.98 -11.27
N PHE A 284 3.31 18.13 -11.21
CA PHE A 284 4.15 17.27 -10.37
C PHE A 284 3.72 17.30 -8.90
N PHE A 285 3.41 18.48 -8.35
CA PHE A 285 2.99 18.58 -6.95
C PHE A 285 1.64 17.91 -6.68
N TYR A 286 0.57 18.29 -7.37
CA TYR A 286 -0.78 17.80 -7.05
C TYR A 286 -1.02 16.38 -7.54
N SER A 287 -0.68 16.07 -8.79
CA SER A 287 -0.83 14.69 -9.30
C SER A 287 0.14 13.75 -8.60
N GLY A 288 1.35 14.22 -8.27
CA GLY A 288 2.30 13.42 -7.48
C GLY A 288 1.81 13.14 -6.08
N TRP A 289 1.20 14.12 -5.42
CA TRP A 289 0.62 13.92 -4.10
C TRP A 289 -0.61 12.99 -4.15
N LEU A 290 -1.42 13.03 -5.21
CA LEU A 290 -2.43 12.01 -5.48
C LEU A 290 -1.82 10.62 -5.67
N LYS A 291 -0.73 10.50 -6.44
CA LYS A 291 0.00 9.23 -6.62
C LYS A 291 0.56 8.66 -5.33
N VAL A 292 0.98 9.51 -4.38
CA VAL A 292 1.35 9.03 -3.03
C VAL A 292 0.16 8.35 -2.36
N GLY A 293 -1.04 8.95 -2.46
CA GLY A 293 -2.27 8.34 -1.97
C GLY A 293 -2.63 7.03 -2.67
N GLU A 294 -2.50 6.97 -4.00
CA GLU A 294 -2.73 5.76 -4.80
C GLU A 294 -1.78 4.63 -4.43
N LEU A 295 -0.50 4.93 -4.23
CA LEU A 295 0.53 3.95 -3.85
C LEU A 295 0.23 3.33 -2.48
N ILE A 296 -0.07 4.15 -1.48
CA ILE A 296 -0.19 3.68 -0.09
C ILE A 296 -1.59 3.12 0.25
N ILE A 297 -2.57 3.22 -0.66
CA ILE A 297 -3.94 2.73 -0.41
C ILE A 297 -3.96 1.22 -0.23
N ASN A 298 -3.12 0.49 -0.97
CA ASN A 298 -2.95 -0.96 -0.89
C ASN A 298 -1.46 -1.33 -0.93
N PRO A 299 -0.78 -1.41 0.23
CA PRO A 299 0.65 -1.72 0.29
C PRO A 299 0.99 -3.21 0.10
N PHE A 300 0.00 -4.04 -0.24
CA PHE A 300 0.15 -5.48 -0.45
C PHE A 300 0.23 -5.88 -1.93
N GLY A 301 0.34 -4.89 -2.81
CA GLY A 301 0.46 -5.02 -4.25
C GLY A 301 1.85 -5.40 -4.74
N GLU A 302 2.21 -4.89 -5.93
CA GLU A 302 3.47 -5.16 -6.61
C GLU A 302 4.33 -3.93 -6.88
N ASP A 303 3.94 -2.75 -6.39
CA ASP A 303 4.68 -1.51 -6.60
C ASP A 303 6.05 -1.54 -5.89
N ASP A 304 6.97 -0.71 -6.38
CA ASP A 304 8.38 -0.71 -5.90
C ASP A 304 8.48 -0.53 -4.38
N ASP A 305 7.53 0.18 -3.76
CA ASP A 305 7.46 0.51 -2.33
C ASP A 305 6.41 -0.28 -1.53
N ASP A 306 5.73 -1.23 -2.16
CA ASP A 306 4.85 -2.16 -1.44
C ASP A 306 5.66 -3.09 -0.53
N PHE A 307 5.00 -3.62 0.50
CA PHE A 307 5.64 -4.46 1.51
C PHE A 307 6.22 -5.75 0.92
N GLU A 308 7.41 -6.15 1.40
CA GLU A 308 8.07 -7.40 1.03
C GLU A 308 7.53 -8.60 1.82
N THR A 309 6.26 -8.92 1.58
CA THR A 309 5.52 -9.99 2.28
C THR A 309 6.15 -11.38 2.12
N ASN A 310 6.68 -11.71 0.94
CA ASN A 310 7.37 -12.99 0.71
C ASN A 310 8.65 -13.13 1.54
N GLN A 311 9.45 -12.06 1.64
CA GLN A 311 10.66 -12.06 2.48
C GLN A 311 10.31 -12.21 3.96
N LEU A 312 9.21 -11.57 4.40
CA LEU A 312 8.72 -11.71 5.76
C LEU A 312 8.32 -13.16 6.08
N ILE A 313 7.63 -13.82 5.14
CA ILE A 313 7.26 -15.23 5.26
C ILE A 313 8.52 -16.11 5.38
N ASP A 314 9.50 -15.92 4.51
CA ASP A 314 10.74 -16.71 4.52
C ASP A 314 11.53 -16.53 5.82
N ARG A 315 11.64 -15.28 6.29
CA ARG A 315 12.25 -14.95 7.58
C ARG A 315 11.53 -15.64 8.73
N ASN A 316 10.20 -15.60 8.75
CA ASN A 316 9.40 -16.22 9.80
C ASN A 316 9.52 -17.74 9.80
N ILE A 317 9.73 -18.37 8.63
CA ILE A 317 10.00 -19.81 8.54
C ILE A 317 11.34 -20.17 9.17
N GLN A 318 12.40 -19.45 8.78
CA GLN A 318 13.75 -19.79 9.17
C GLN A 318 13.93 -19.77 10.70
N LEU A 319 13.23 -18.89 11.40
CA LEU A 319 13.37 -18.71 12.84
C LEU A 319 12.79 -19.85 13.69
N TYR A 320 11.75 -20.57 13.23
CA TYR A 320 11.15 -21.65 14.03
C TYR A 320 11.65 -23.07 13.68
N ILE A 321 12.41 -23.18 12.58
CA ILE A 321 13.03 -24.45 12.19
C ILE A 321 14.25 -24.77 13.08
N ILE A 322 14.84 -23.76 13.70
CA ILE A 322 15.96 -23.85 14.67
C ILE A 322 15.42 -24.28 16.04
#